data_AF-A0A136L0X7-F1
#
_entry.id   AF-A0A136L0X7-F1
#
_cell.length_a   1.000
_cell.length_b   1.000
_cell.length_c   1.000
_cell.angle_alpha   90.00
_cell.angle_beta   90.00
_cell.angle_gamma   90.00
#
_symmetry.space_group_name_H-M   'P 1'
#
loop_
_entity.id
_entity.type
_entity.pdbx_description
1 polymer ?
#
loop_
_entity_poly.entity_id
_entity_poly.type
_entity_poly.pdbx_seq_one_letter_code
_entity_poly.pdbx_strand_id
1 'polypeptide(L)' 'EKGVPLGGLELADLQALSPLFEADVQAVFDFAASVARRDAVGGTAPEAVKAQIEAAKAVVGGKEALIP' A
#
# COMPACT_ATOMS: atom_id res chain seq x y z
N GLU A 1 -19.58 -21.21 -6.29
CA GLU A 1 -18.54 -20.54 -5.47
C GLU A 1 -17.78 -21.56 -4.64
N LYS A 2 -16.52 -21.29 -4.27
CA LYS A 2 -15.66 -22.21 -3.50
C LYS A 2 -15.71 -22.04 -1.97
N GLY A 3 -16.29 -20.94 -1.46
CA GLY A 3 -16.39 -20.70 -0.01
C GLY A 3 -15.06 -20.37 0.68
N VAL A 4 -14.03 -19.98 -0.08
CA VAL A 4 -12.71 -19.58 0.44
C VAL A 4 -12.49 -18.08 0.25
N PRO A 5 -11.66 -17.41 1.08
CA PRO A 5 -11.23 -16.05 0.80
C PRO A 5 -10.49 -15.96 -0.54
N LEU A 6 -10.43 -14.76 -1.13
CA LEU A 6 -9.82 -14.56 -2.46
C LEU A 6 -8.34 -15.01 -2.51
N GLY A 7 -7.57 -14.75 -1.45
CA GLY A 7 -6.19 -15.22 -1.31
C GLY A 7 -6.05 -16.71 -1.00
N GLY A 8 -7.16 -17.44 -0.87
CA GLY A 8 -7.20 -18.90 -0.73
C GLY A 8 -7.51 -19.63 -2.05
N LEU A 9 -7.55 -18.92 -3.18
CA LEU A 9 -7.67 -19.52 -4.50
C LEU A 9 -6.32 -20.09 -4.96
N GLU A 10 -6.37 -21.29 -5.54
CA GLU A 10 -5.20 -21.91 -6.14
C GLU A 10 -4.81 -21.19 -7.44
N LEU A 11 -3.54 -21.26 -7.83
CA LEU A 11 -3.09 -20.65 -9.08
C LEU A 11 -3.89 -21.15 -10.30
N ALA A 12 -4.25 -22.44 -10.30
CA ALA A 12 -5.07 -23.03 -11.36
C ALA A 12 -6.46 -22.40 -11.46
N ASP A 13 -7.04 -21.95 -10.33
CA ASP A 13 -8.34 -21.29 -10.31
C ASP A 13 -8.27 -19.90 -10.94
N LEU A 14 -7.18 -19.18 -10.65
CA LEU A 14 -6.92 -17.87 -11.23
C LEU A 14 -6.59 -17.99 -12.72
N GLN A 15 -5.80 -19.00 -13.09
CA GLN A 15 -5.46 -19.30 -14.49
C GLN A 15 -6.67 -19.70 -15.33
N ALA A 16 -7.68 -20.34 -14.73
CA ALA A 16 -8.96 -20.60 -15.40
C ALA A 16 -9.71 -19.31 -15.79
N LEU A 17 -9.44 -18.18 -15.12
CA LEU A 17 -9.97 -16.86 -15.49
C LEU A 17 -9.09 -16.16 -16.53
N SER A 18 -7.77 -16.25 -16.39
CA SER A 18 -6.81 -15.67 -17.33
C SER A 18 -5.46 -16.37 -17.26
N PRO A 19 -4.85 -16.76 -18.40
CA PRO A 19 -3.52 -17.38 -18.40
C PRO A 19 -2.40 -16.42 -17.98
N LEU A 20 -2.68 -15.12 -17.80
CA LEU A 20 -1.71 -14.13 -17.33
C LEU A 20 -1.40 -14.25 -15.83
N PHE A 21 -2.15 -15.05 -15.08
CA PHE A 21 -1.86 -15.28 -13.67
C PHE A 21 -0.67 -16.22 -13.51
N GLU A 22 0.34 -15.75 -12.79
CA GLU A 22 1.53 -16.50 -12.42
C GLU A 22 1.63 -16.65 -10.89
N ALA A 23 2.64 -17.38 -10.41
CA ALA A 23 2.79 -17.69 -8.98
C ALA A 23 2.98 -16.43 -8.10
N ASP A 24 3.41 -15.32 -8.68
CA ASP A 24 3.61 -14.03 -8.02
C ASP A 24 2.29 -13.35 -7.61
N VAL A 25 1.13 -13.78 -8.15
CA VAL A 25 -0.19 -13.24 -7.77
C VAL A 25 -0.45 -13.33 -6.26
N GLN A 26 0.14 -14.32 -5.58
CA GLN A 26 -0.02 -14.48 -4.13
C GLN A 26 0.55 -13.29 -3.35
N ALA A 27 1.55 -12.58 -3.88
CA ALA A 27 2.13 -11.38 -3.27
C ALA A 27 1.17 -10.16 -3.28
N VAL A 28 0.05 -10.24 -4.01
CA VAL A 28 -0.99 -9.20 -3.98
C VAL A 28 -1.75 -9.23 -2.66
N PHE A 29 -1.86 -10.39 -2.01
CA PHE A 29 -2.60 -10.59 -0.75
C PHE A 29 -1.80 -10.25 0.52
N ASP A 30 -0.57 -9.76 0.37
CA ASP A 30 0.17 -9.12 1.47
C ASP A 30 -0.29 -7.68 1.65
N PHE A 31 -0.99 -7.41 2.75
CA PHE A 31 -1.50 -6.07 3.07
C PHE A 31 -0.39 -5.05 3.33
N ALA A 32 0.71 -5.44 3.97
CA ALA A 32 1.82 -4.54 4.23
C ALA A 32 2.50 -4.15 2.91
N ALA A 33 2.73 -5.13 2.03
CA ALA A 33 3.24 -4.87 0.68
C ALA A 33 2.27 -4.00 -0.14
N SER A 34 0.95 -4.21 -0.01
CA SER A 34 -0.07 -3.40 -0.68
C SER A 34 -0.01 -1.93 -0.28
N VAL A 35 0.17 -1.65 1.02
CA VAL A 35 0.35 -0.28 1.52
C VAL A 35 1.69 0.30 1.09
N ALA A 36 2.77 -0.49 1.17
CA ALA A 36 4.12 -0.05 0.80
C ALA A 36 4.25 0.36 -0.67
N ARG A 37 3.48 -0.27 -1.59
CA ARG A 37 3.45 0.09 -3.02
C ARG A 37 2.86 1.48 -3.30
N ARG A 38 2.17 2.11 -2.35
CA ARG A 38 1.56 3.43 -2.51
C ARG A 38 2.53 4.54 -2.07
N ASP A 39 3.71 4.58 -2.70
CA ASP A 39 4.85 5.45 -2.29
C ASP A 39 4.91 6.82 -2.98
N ALA A 40 4.02 7.08 -3.94
CA ALA A 40 3.89 8.37 -4.58
C ALA A 40 3.71 9.49 -3.54
N VAL A 41 4.01 10.74 -3.93
CA VAL A 41 3.82 11.91 -3.06
C VAL A 41 2.38 11.98 -2.57
N GLY A 42 2.18 12.06 -1.26
CA GLY A 42 0.86 12.01 -0.61
C GLY A 42 0.27 10.61 -0.45
N GLY A 43 1.03 9.56 -0.79
CA GLY A 43 0.64 8.17 -0.65
C GLY A 43 0.67 7.65 0.79
N THR A 44 0.25 6.41 0.96
CA THR A 44 0.11 5.74 2.27
C THR A 44 1.29 4.83 2.62
N ALA A 45 2.31 4.73 1.76
CA ALA A 45 3.51 3.98 2.10
C ALA A 45 4.17 4.58 3.36
N PRO A 46 4.83 3.75 4.20
CA PRO A 46 5.50 4.24 5.41
C PRO A 46 6.46 5.41 5.16
N GLU A 47 7.24 5.35 4.08
CA GLU A 47 8.17 6.44 3.72
C GLU A 47 7.43 7.71 3.26
N ALA A 48 6.36 7.56 2.48
CA ALA A 48 5.52 8.69 2.06
C ALA A 48 4.85 9.37 3.27
N VAL A 49 4.39 8.60 4.26
CA VAL A 49 3.81 9.12 5.51
C VAL A 49 4.88 9.80 6.37
N LYS A 50 6.09 9.23 6.49
CA LYS A 50 7.21 9.89 7.18
C LYS A 50 7.54 11.23 6.55
N ALA A 51 7.64 11.30 5.22
CA ALA A 51 7.89 12.57 4.51
C ALA A 51 6.78 13.60 4.77
N GLN A 52 5.52 13.17 4.79
CA GLN A 52 4.38 14.03 5.13
C GLN A 52 4.44 14.55 6.58
N ILE A 53 4.83 13.70 7.54
CA ILE A 53 5.02 14.09 8.93
C ILE A 53 6.13 15.14 9.06
N GLU A 54 7.27 14.95 8.40
CA GLU A 54 8.37 15.93 8.45
C GLU A 54 7.97 17.27 7.81
N ALA A 55 7.25 17.23 6.68
CA ALA A 55 6.70 18.43 6.06
C ALA A 55 5.70 19.16 6.99
N ALA A 56 4.81 18.42 7.65
CA ALA A 56 3.85 18.98 8.60
C ALA A 56 4.54 19.61 9.81
N LYS A 57 5.57 18.96 10.37
CA LYS A 57 6.38 19.52 11.47
C LYS A 57 7.02 20.85 11.09
N ALA A 58 7.55 20.97 9.87
CA ALA A 58 8.13 22.22 9.39
C ALA A 58 7.10 23.35 9.33
N VAL A 59 5.87 23.05 8.88
CA VAL A 59 4.77 24.02 8.84
C VAL A 59 4.34 24.44 10.26
N VAL A 60 4.18 23.49 11.18
CA VAL A 60 3.73 23.78 12.55
C VAL A 60 4.81 24.52 13.33
N GLY A 61 6.06 24.06 13.30
CA GLY A 61 7.18 24.73 13.97
C GLY A 61 7.51 26.11 13.37
N GLY A 62 7.33 26.29 12.06
CA GLY A 62 7.42 27.60 11.41
C GLY A 62 6.28 28.54 11.80
N LYS A 63 5.10 28.01 12.13
CA LYS A 63 3.95 28.78 12.65
C LYS A 63 4.17 29.22 14.10
N GLU A 64 4.84 28.40 14.91
CA GLU A 64 5.18 28.71 16.31
C GLU A 64 6.19 29.87 16.40
N ALA A 65 7.13 29.97 15.44
CA ALA A 65 8.09 31.08 15.36
C ALA A 65 7.47 32.42 14.87
N LEU A 66 6.23 32.41 14.37
CA LEU A 66 5.53 33.59 13.82
C LEU A 66 4.48 34.19 14.77
N ILE A 67 4.31 33.62 15.96
CA ILE A 67 3.42 34.18 17.00
C ILE A 67 4.31 34.85 18.07
N PRO A 68 4.33 36.19 18.16
CA PRO A 68 5.04 36.92 19.22
C PRO A 68 4.36 36.77 20.59
#